data_AF-A0A1H6EUU5-F1
#
_entry.id   AF-A0A1H6EUU5-F1
#
_cell.length_a   1.000
_cell.length_b   1.000
_cell.length_c   1.000
_cell.angle_alpha   90.00
_cell.angle_beta   90.00
_cell.angle_gamma   90.00
#
_symmetry.space_group_name_H-M   'P 1'
#
loop_
_entity.id
_entity.type
_entity.pdbx_description
1 polymer ?
#
loop_
_entity_poly.entity_id
_entity_poly.type
_entity_poly.pdbx_seq_one_letter_code
_entity_poly.pdbx_strand_id
1 'polypeptide(L)'
;MDLYVVPPFTDFTTEVVPPAGAEVLDLNEHLVQRLADPRRLRSARSRTGLFGRAAAAILERKAFDEAHLRAIGTALRLAADPAVRLTIDDLELAEGSTQSSRDVLGAADRCELFGPELGLAAEAAAGRRAHVVVDAEQQLPAAFALVRALGAHRVTLCGRLVAEQVAALRRVPALAGVEWRERTPERVIRPIWYAPAAASLTGTGVRGTSTDGGFSRPVEPVRWLTGKDQPPATGPWAGWLDAARVAAFPPEALGRCRGLTISMTRIDFLAAVTGLNGMTVNLRRLLAALPAEVPVACELAVGAPGMAAGVVGESLELLADGPGGVRAAGLRPYRMGIRSVWAGQSVRFPPPAADDLARWIDFAAPETMGAREVRTLIGHWRDRLPGLPPGRLAACSIAGAPSSPACVWDPCAEVVADSGPDGRETFAVSLRSGRSFRLHQGLVAPVSRLAAADPHALDGLTAGARAWLTTGLAEAGVLRGRG
;
A
#
# COMPACT_ATOMS: atom_id res chain seq x y z
N MET A 1 17.30 27.41 8.27
CA MET A 1 17.30 25.98 7.93
C MET A 1 15.92 25.64 7.39
N ASP A 2 15.84 25.12 6.17
CA ASP A 2 14.56 24.77 5.54
C ASP A 2 13.98 23.53 6.21
N LEU A 3 12.66 23.51 6.41
CA LEU A 3 11.93 22.36 6.97
C LEU A 3 11.08 21.72 5.88
N TYR A 4 11.30 20.45 5.59
CA TYR A 4 10.47 19.64 4.71
C TYR A 4 9.45 18.89 5.53
N VAL A 5 8.17 19.14 5.28
CA VAL A 5 7.06 18.48 5.99
C VAL A 5 6.43 17.47 5.02
N VAL A 6 6.40 16.21 5.41
CA VAL A 6 5.68 15.16 4.66
C VAL A 6 4.29 15.02 5.28
N PRO A 7 3.23 15.45 4.60
CA PRO A 7 1.86 15.29 5.11
C PRO A 7 1.50 13.82 5.29
N PRO A 8 0.58 13.52 6.22
CA PRO A 8 -0.07 12.23 6.32
C PRO A 8 -0.62 11.68 5.00
N PHE A 9 -0.70 10.35 4.93
CA PHE A 9 -1.21 9.55 3.81
C PHE A 9 -0.33 9.56 2.55
N THR A 10 0.97 9.33 2.75
CA THR A 10 1.88 8.84 1.73
C THR A 10 2.36 7.43 2.07
N ASP A 11 3.13 6.81 1.18
CA ASP A 11 3.72 5.50 1.41
C ASP A 11 4.70 5.54 2.60
N PHE A 12 4.26 5.04 3.76
CA PHE A 12 5.04 4.99 5.00
C PHE A 12 6.21 4.00 4.94
N THR A 13 6.31 3.19 3.88
CA THR A 13 7.44 2.30 3.66
C THR A 13 8.60 3.00 2.95
N THR A 14 8.39 4.26 2.56
CA THR A 14 9.41 5.15 1.99
C THR A 14 9.71 6.31 2.92
N GLU A 15 10.83 6.97 2.69
CA GLU A 15 11.20 8.23 3.33
C GLU A 15 11.66 9.25 2.28
N VAL A 16 11.52 10.54 2.59
CA VAL A 16 12.04 11.63 1.77
C VAL A 16 13.52 11.82 2.05
N VAL A 17 14.33 11.88 0.99
CA VAL A 17 15.72 12.32 1.09
C VAL A 17 15.74 13.85 1.01
N PRO A 18 16.03 14.57 2.12
CA PRO A 18 16.07 16.02 2.10
C PRO A 18 17.25 16.52 1.26
N PRO A 19 17.16 17.73 0.69
CA PRO A 19 18.34 18.45 0.24
C PRO A 19 19.37 18.61 1.37
N ALA A 20 20.65 18.72 1.01
CA ALA A 20 21.71 18.96 1.99
C ALA A 20 21.40 20.20 2.86
N GLY A 21 21.50 20.04 4.18
CA GLY A 21 21.23 21.11 5.15
C GLY A 21 19.75 21.37 5.44
N ALA A 22 18.82 20.57 4.92
CA ALA A 22 17.40 20.64 5.26
C ALA A 22 17.00 19.53 6.24
N GLU A 23 15.95 19.79 7.02
CA GLU A 23 15.37 18.86 7.99
C GLU A 23 14.07 18.27 7.43
N VAL A 24 13.76 17.01 7.76
CA VAL A 24 12.49 16.37 7.42
C VAL A 24 11.67 16.14 8.68
N LEU A 25 10.42 16.62 8.67
CA LEU A 25 9.37 16.24 9.60
C LEU A 25 8.39 15.32 8.86
N ASP A 26 8.50 14.01 9.13
CA ASP A 26 7.61 13.01 8.54
C ASP A 26 6.35 12.80 9.39
N LEU A 27 5.31 13.58 9.10
CA LEU A 27 4.02 13.47 9.81
C LEU A 27 3.26 12.20 9.43
N ASN A 28 3.54 11.63 8.26
CA ASN A 28 2.95 10.36 7.85
C ASN A 28 3.46 9.21 8.70
N GLU A 29 4.77 9.16 8.95
CA GLU A 29 5.35 8.22 9.89
C GLU A 29 4.77 8.39 11.31
N HIS A 30 4.69 9.63 11.80
CA HIS A 30 4.12 9.91 13.12
C HIS A 30 2.65 9.44 13.23
N LEU A 31 1.82 9.75 12.22
CA LEU A 31 0.43 9.30 12.18
C LEU A 31 0.35 7.76 12.22
N VAL A 32 1.11 7.08 11.35
CA VAL A 32 1.09 5.62 11.27
C VAL A 32 1.52 5.00 12.60
N GLN A 33 2.59 5.50 13.24
CA GLN A 33 3.04 5.02 14.54
C GLN A 33 1.96 5.21 15.63
N ARG A 34 1.30 6.37 15.66
CA ARG A 34 0.25 6.68 16.64
C ARG A 34 -1.03 5.86 16.44
N LEU A 35 -1.41 5.58 15.19
CA LEU A 35 -2.60 4.78 14.89
C LEU A 35 -2.32 3.29 15.06
N ALA A 36 -1.11 2.83 14.74
CA ALA A 36 -0.67 1.45 14.86
C ALA A 36 -0.03 1.11 16.23
N ASP A 37 -0.23 1.93 17.27
CA ASP A 37 0.24 1.58 18.63
C ASP A 37 -0.50 0.33 19.16
N PRO A 38 0.20 -0.79 19.43
CA PRO A 38 -0.41 -2.01 19.96
C PRO A 38 -1.22 -1.79 21.25
N ARG A 39 -0.81 -0.86 22.12
CA ARG A 39 -1.53 -0.55 23.37
C ARG A 39 -2.91 0.03 23.09
N ARG A 40 -2.98 0.99 22.17
CA ARG A 40 -4.23 1.59 21.71
C ARG A 40 -5.14 0.56 21.06
N LEU A 41 -4.59 -0.25 20.15
CA LEU A 41 -5.35 -1.26 19.41
C LEU A 41 -5.98 -2.33 20.32
N ARG A 42 -5.31 -2.73 21.42
CA ARG A 42 -5.89 -3.63 22.41
C ARG A 42 -7.04 -3.03 23.20
N SER A 43 -6.98 -1.73 23.47
CA SER A 43 -7.97 -1.03 24.29
C SER A 43 -9.29 -0.74 23.57
N ALA A 44 -9.37 -1.00 22.26
CA ALA A 44 -10.58 -0.80 21.47
C ALA A 44 -11.73 -1.74 21.94
N ARG A 45 -12.80 -1.15 22.45
CA ARG A 45 -13.97 -1.85 23.03
C ARG A 45 -15.09 -2.17 22.03
N SER A 46 -14.91 -1.89 20.74
CA SER A 46 -15.90 -2.11 19.69
C SER A 46 -15.96 -3.58 19.24
N ARG A 47 -17.00 -3.96 18.48
CA ARG A 47 -17.07 -5.24 17.72
C ARG A 47 -15.86 -5.48 16.81
N THR A 48 -15.17 -4.42 16.41
CA THR A 48 -13.92 -4.47 15.63
C THR A 48 -12.66 -4.66 16.48
N GLY A 49 -12.79 -4.69 17.82
CA GLY A 49 -11.71 -4.90 18.78
C GLY A 49 -10.97 -6.22 18.64
N LEU A 50 -11.61 -7.26 18.07
CA LEU A 50 -10.96 -8.53 17.71
C LEU A 50 -9.81 -8.31 16.70
N PHE A 51 -10.08 -7.57 15.62
CA PHE A 51 -9.09 -7.25 14.60
C PHE A 51 -8.02 -6.29 15.13
N GLY A 52 -8.39 -5.35 16.01
CA GLY A 52 -7.44 -4.49 16.72
C GLY A 52 -6.45 -5.31 17.57
N ARG A 53 -6.93 -6.28 18.35
CA ARG A 53 -6.08 -7.17 19.16
C ARG A 53 -5.17 -8.05 18.30
N ALA A 54 -5.68 -8.59 17.20
CA ALA A 54 -4.87 -9.37 16.26
C ALA A 54 -3.78 -8.51 15.60
N ALA A 55 -4.11 -7.30 15.17
CA ALA A 55 -3.14 -6.34 14.65
C ALA A 55 -2.08 -5.97 15.69
N ALA A 56 -2.48 -5.71 16.95
CA ALA A 56 -1.56 -5.44 18.04
C ALA A 56 -0.54 -6.58 18.23
N ALA A 57 -1.01 -7.82 18.27
CA ALA A 57 -0.14 -8.99 18.44
C ALA A 57 0.86 -9.13 17.27
N ILE A 58 0.41 -8.93 16.02
CA ILE A 58 1.29 -8.99 14.84
C ILE A 58 2.33 -7.86 14.87
N LEU A 59 1.94 -6.63 15.21
CA LEU A 59 2.84 -5.47 15.24
C LEU A 59 3.95 -5.64 16.29
N GLU A 60 3.64 -6.28 17.42
CA GLU A 60 4.63 -6.56 18.48
C GLU A 60 5.68 -7.58 18.09
N ARG A 61 5.41 -8.43 17.10
CA ARG A 61 6.43 -9.34 16.54
C ARG A 61 7.59 -8.58 15.92
N LYS A 62 7.36 -7.33 15.47
CA LYS A 62 8.34 -6.47 14.78
C LYS A 62 9.01 -7.14 13.58
N ALA A 63 8.35 -8.12 12.98
CA ALA A 63 8.72 -8.69 11.69
C ALA A 63 8.17 -7.75 10.60
N PHE A 64 9.01 -6.96 9.96
CA PHE A 64 8.60 -5.98 8.93
C PHE A 64 8.25 -6.68 7.60
N ASP A 65 7.15 -7.44 7.62
CA ASP A 65 6.68 -8.29 6.53
C ASP A 65 5.24 -7.94 6.07
N GLU A 66 4.66 -8.80 5.23
CA GLU A 66 3.27 -8.64 4.75
C GLU A 66 2.25 -8.59 5.90
N ALA A 67 2.45 -9.38 6.97
CA ALA A 67 1.54 -9.41 8.11
C ALA A 67 1.59 -8.08 8.86
N HIS A 68 2.78 -7.51 9.05
CA HIS A 68 2.96 -6.20 9.65
C HIS A 68 2.27 -5.09 8.86
N LEU A 69 2.42 -5.09 7.54
CA LEU A 69 1.70 -4.16 6.67
C LEU A 69 0.18 -4.32 6.80
N ARG A 70 -0.35 -5.54 6.80
CA ARG A 70 -1.79 -5.77 7.03
C ARG A 70 -2.26 -5.32 8.40
N ALA A 71 -1.42 -5.45 9.42
CA ALA A 71 -1.71 -4.97 10.76
C ALA A 71 -1.77 -3.42 10.80
N ILE A 72 -0.85 -2.73 10.15
CA ILE A 72 -0.92 -1.27 9.95
C ILE A 72 -2.19 -0.89 9.19
N GLY A 73 -2.49 -1.55 8.06
CA GLY A 73 -3.72 -1.29 7.30
C GLY A 73 -4.99 -1.54 8.10
N THR A 74 -4.97 -2.47 9.04
CA THR A 74 -6.07 -2.70 9.98
C THR A 74 -6.16 -1.56 11.00
N ALA A 75 -5.04 -1.11 11.56
CA ALA A 75 -5.00 0.04 12.46
C ALA A 75 -5.56 1.31 11.81
N LEU A 76 -5.17 1.58 10.56
CA LEU A 76 -5.67 2.70 9.78
C LEU A 76 -7.19 2.61 9.55
N ARG A 77 -7.70 1.44 9.14
CA ARG A 77 -9.16 1.22 8.97
C ARG A 77 -9.96 1.36 10.26
N LEU A 78 -9.35 1.08 11.41
CA LEU A 78 -9.98 1.23 12.72
C LEU A 78 -9.98 2.68 13.23
N ALA A 79 -9.17 3.56 12.63
CA ALA A 79 -9.20 4.98 12.93
C ALA A 79 -10.49 5.59 12.36
N ALA A 80 -11.40 5.96 13.26
CA ALA A 80 -12.64 6.64 12.90
C ALA A 80 -12.38 8.15 12.75
N ASP A 81 -12.92 8.73 11.70
CA ASP A 81 -12.96 10.17 11.46
C ASP A 81 -14.24 10.49 10.65
N PRO A 82 -14.93 11.63 10.90
CA PRO A 82 -16.15 11.97 10.19
C PRO A 82 -15.90 12.44 8.75
N ALA A 83 -14.70 12.89 8.41
CA ALA A 83 -14.37 13.51 7.13
C ALA A 83 -13.67 12.54 6.17
N VAL A 84 -12.90 11.58 6.69
CA VAL A 84 -12.09 10.66 5.88
C VAL A 84 -12.19 9.21 6.34
N ARG A 85 -12.05 8.28 5.40
CA ARG A 85 -11.88 6.85 5.66
C ARG A 85 -10.54 6.41 5.11
N LEU A 86 -9.85 5.59 5.88
CA LEU A 86 -8.47 5.24 5.62
C LEU A 86 -8.35 3.77 5.27
N THR A 87 -7.55 3.49 4.25
CA THR A 87 -7.00 2.17 4.00
C THR A 87 -5.48 2.26 4.09
N ILE A 88 -4.77 1.17 3.77
CA ILE A 88 -3.31 1.15 3.91
C ILE A 88 -2.61 2.06 2.89
N ASP A 89 -3.21 2.22 1.72
CA ASP A 89 -2.65 2.89 0.55
C ASP A 89 -3.63 3.87 -0.12
N ASP A 90 -4.79 4.10 0.50
CA ASP A 90 -5.80 5.03 0.00
C ASP A 90 -6.47 5.83 1.12
N LEU A 91 -7.04 6.97 0.73
CA LEU A 91 -7.87 7.82 1.56
C LEU A 91 -9.12 8.19 0.76
N GLU A 92 -10.27 7.80 1.30
CA GLU A 92 -11.58 8.17 0.76
C GLU A 92 -12.15 9.33 1.57
N LEU A 93 -12.69 10.34 0.88
CA LEU A 93 -13.49 11.35 1.56
C LEU A 93 -14.83 10.73 1.96
N ALA A 94 -15.33 11.04 3.16
CA ALA A 94 -16.64 10.58 3.60
C ALA A 94 -17.76 11.12 2.71
N GLU A 95 -17.57 12.32 2.16
CA GLU A 95 -18.44 13.00 1.22
C GLU A 95 -17.62 13.61 0.09
N GLY A 96 -18.12 13.52 -1.15
CA GLY A 96 -17.50 14.17 -2.30
C GLY A 96 -16.31 13.41 -2.90
N SER A 97 -15.41 14.14 -3.56
CA SER A 97 -14.31 13.59 -4.35
C SER A 97 -12.99 14.33 -4.12
N THR A 98 -11.86 13.61 -4.16
CA THR A 98 -10.52 14.22 -4.19
C THR A 98 -10.20 14.94 -5.50
N GLN A 99 -11.14 14.95 -6.46
CA GLN A 99 -11.09 15.74 -7.68
C GLN A 99 -11.76 17.12 -7.55
N SER A 100 -12.47 17.38 -6.45
CA SER A 100 -13.05 18.70 -6.18
C SER A 100 -12.28 19.39 -5.06
N SER A 101 -11.75 20.58 -5.32
CA SER A 101 -11.06 21.38 -4.30
C SER A 101 -11.99 21.74 -3.15
N ARG A 102 -13.28 21.96 -3.43
CA ARG A 102 -14.31 22.24 -2.43
C ARG A 102 -14.46 21.07 -1.46
N ASP A 103 -14.56 19.84 -1.97
CA ASP A 103 -14.74 18.65 -1.14
C ASP A 103 -13.48 18.36 -0.31
N VAL A 104 -12.31 18.51 -0.93
CA VAL A 104 -11.01 18.38 -0.24
C VAL A 104 -10.87 19.41 0.88
N LEU A 105 -11.25 20.67 0.65
CA LEU A 105 -11.25 21.71 1.69
C LEU A 105 -12.25 21.37 2.79
N GLY A 106 -13.48 20.97 2.44
CA GLY A 106 -14.47 20.54 3.43
C GLY A 106 -14.01 19.35 4.27
N ALA A 107 -13.24 18.43 3.69
CA ALA A 107 -12.61 17.34 4.43
C ALA A 107 -11.46 17.83 5.32
N ALA A 108 -10.60 18.73 4.82
CA ALA A 108 -9.52 19.34 5.59
C ALA A 108 -10.03 20.16 6.81
N ASP A 109 -11.23 20.71 6.71
CA ASP A 109 -11.88 21.49 7.78
C ASP A 109 -12.46 20.59 8.88
N ARG A 110 -13.05 19.46 8.49
CA ARG A 110 -13.77 18.54 9.39
C ARG A 110 -12.90 17.40 9.93
N CYS A 111 -11.75 17.12 9.32
CA CYS A 111 -10.88 16.02 9.72
C CYS A 111 -10.22 16.35 11.07
N GLU A 112 -10.53 15.54 12.08
CA GLU A 112 -9.96 15.66 13.43
C GLU A 112 -8.71 14.79 13.57
N LEU A 113 -8.59 13.76 12.74
CA LEU A 113 -7.55 12.75 12.84
C LEU A 113 -6.13 13.33 12.78
N PHE A 114 -5.92 14.37 11.96
CA PHE A 114 -4.61 15.01 11.74
C PHE A 114 -4.22 16.01 12.81
N GLY A 115 -5.09 16.34 13.77
CA GLY A 115 -4.86 17.40 14.76
C GLY A 115 -3.48 17.34 15.45
N PRO A 116 -3.07 16.18 16.00
CA PRO A 116 -1.74 16.04 16.62
C PRO A 116 -0.58 16.34 15.67
N GLU A 117 -0.65 15.85 14.43
CA GLU A 117 0.38 16.07 13.41
C GLU A 117 0.45 17.53 12.94
N LEU A 118 -0.70 18.22 12.87
CA LEU A 118 -0.75 19.66 12.57
C LEU A 118 -0.09 20.49 13.69
N GLY A 119 -0.28 20.09 14.96
CA GLY A 119 0.37 20.71 16.12
C GLY A 119 1.89 20.59 16.06
N LEU A 120 2.40 19.37 15.81
CA LEU A 120 3.84 19.13 15.62
C LEU A 120 4.44 19.97 14.49
N ALA A 121 3.72 20.10 13.37
CA ALA A 121 4.15 20.93 12.26
C ALA A 121 4.25 22.41 12.64
N ALA A 122 3.25 22.92 13.37
CA ALA A 122 3.23 24.33 13.81
C ALA A 122 4.39 24.64 14.77
N GLU A 123 4.67 23.74 15.71
CA GLU A 123 5.80 23.85 16.64
C GLU A 123 7.15 23.81 15.90
N ALA A 124 7.38 22.80 15.06
CA ALA A 124 8.63 22.63 14.33
C ALA A 124 8.90 23.76 13.32
N ALA A 125 7.83 24.32 12.74
CA ALA A 125 7.91 25.42 11.80
C ALA A 125 8.00 26.79 12.48
N ALA A 126 8.00 26.91 13.82
CA ALA A 126 8.07 28.20 14.50
C ALA A 126 9.24 29.06 13.99
N GLY A 127 8.94 30.23 13.41
CA GLY A 127 9.92 31.14 12.83
C GLY A 127 10.59 30.68 11.50
N ARG A 128 10.19 29.54 10.93
CA ARG A 128 10.77 28.97 9.70
C ARG A 128 9.75 28.95 8.54
N ARG A 129 10.23 28.78 7.31
CA ARG A 129 9.41 28.43 6.15
C ARG A 129 9.34 26.90 6.02
N ALA A 130 8.19 26.39 5.58
CA ALA A 130 7.96 24.96 5.44
C ALA A 130 7.76 24.58 3.96
N HIS A 131 8.45 23.53 3.52
CA HIS A 131 8.25 22.87 2.23
C HIS A 131 7.37 21.65 2.42
N VAL A 132 6.11 21.73 2.02
CA VAL A 132 5.14 20.66 2.20
C VAL A 132 5.13 19.76 0.96
N VAL A 133 5.52 18.50 1.13
CA VAL A 133 5.75 17.53 0.05
C VAL A 133 4.49 16.74 -0.27
N VAL A 134 3.82 17.09 -1.37
CA VAL A 134 2.57 16.46 -1.82
C VAL A 134 2.83 15.65 -3.10
N ASP A 135 2.90 14.33 -2.94
CA ASP A 135 3.16 13.37 -4.01
C ASP A 135 1.89 12.69 -4.52
N ALA A 136 0.84 12.61 -3.70
CA ALA A 136 -0.39 11.89 -4.02
C ALA A 136 -1.65 12.64 -3.59
N GLU A 137 -2.79 12.33 -4.23
CA GLU A 137 -4.08 12.99 -3.99
C GLU A 137 -4.60 12.76 -2.57
N GLN A 138 -4.29 11.60 -2.00
CA GLN A 138 -4.67 11.20 -0.65
C GLN A 138 -4.09 12.15 0.41
N GLN A 139 -2.99 12.85 0.10
CA GLN A 139 -2.36 13.82 0.99
C GLN A 139 -3.05 15.18 0.97
N LEU A 140 -3.92 15.47 -0.01
CA LEU A 140 -4.49 16.82 -0.20
C LEU A 140 -5.26 17.34 1.02
N PRO A 141 -6.12 16.56 1.71
CA PRO A 141 -6.82 17.06 2.90
C PRO A 141 -5.83 17.49 3.99
N ALA A 142 -4.80 16.69 4.26
CA ALA A 142 -3.79 17.02 5.26
C ALA A 142 -2.88 18.18 4.82
N ALA A 143 -2.51 18.25 3.53
CA ALA A 143 -1.72 19.34 2.98
C ALA A 143 -2.46 20.70 3.06
N PHE A 144 -3.77 20.72 2.78
CA PHE A 144 -4.58 21.93 2.89
C PHE A 144 -4.74 22.36 4.36
N ALA A 145 -4.95 21.40 5.27
CA ALA A 145 -4.97 21.67 6.70
C ALA A 145 -3.62 22.23 7.21
N LEU A 146 -2.49 21.72 6.69
CA LEU A 146 -1.15 22.24 6.98
C LEU A 146 -0.94 23.67 6.47
N VAL A 147 -1.35 23.96 5.22
CA VAL A 147 -1.28 25.32 4.67
C VAL A 147 -2.03 26.32 5.55
N ARG A 148 -3.21 25.94 6.04
CA ARG A 148 -3.98 26.77 6.96
C ARG A 148 -3.28 26.92 8.32
N ALA A 149 -2.82 25.82 8.92
CA ALA A 149 -2.20 25.82 10.25
C ALA A 149 -0.88 26.62 10.28
N LEU A 150 -0.09 26.54 9.22
CA LEU A 150 1.22 27.21 9.12
C LEU A 150 1.13 28.64 8.56
N GLY A 151 0.05 28.93 7.83
CA GLY A 151 -0.15 30.18 7.08
C GLY A 151 0.45 30.11 5.67
N ALA A 152 -0.37 30.38 4.65
CA ALA A 152 -0.03 30.22 3.24
C ALA A 152 1.31 30.87 2.82
N HIS A 153 1.57 32.10 3.27
CA HIS A 153 2.78 32.87 2.94
C HIS A 153 4.09 32.27 3.48
N ARG A 154 4.00 31.30 4.40
CA ARG A 154 5.13 30.58 5.00
C ARG A 154 5.33 29.19 4.40
N VAL A 155 4.45 28.79 3.48
CA VAL A 155 4.44 27.45 2.90
C VAL A 155 4.85 27.51 1.44
N THR A 156 5.74 26.59 1.08
CA THR A 156 6.02 26.21 -0.29
C THR A 156 5.47 24.82 -0.53
N LEU A 157 4.54 24.65 -1.48
CA LEU A 157 4.10 23.33 -1.93
C LEU A 157 5.07 22.78 -2.99
N CYS A 158 5.46 21.51 -2.82
CA CYS A 158 6.32 20.78 -3.76
C CYS A 158 5.92 19.29 -3.80
N GLY A 159 6.65 18.46 -4.55
CA GLY A 159 6.32 17.04 -4.73
C GLY A 159 5.65 16.73 -6.06
N ARG A 160 5.44 15.44 -6.32
CA ARG A 160 5.02 14.93 -7.63
C ARG A 160 3.64 15.46 -8.05
N LEU A 161 2.65 15.42 -7.15
CA LEU A 161 1.31 15.89 -7.46
C LEU A 161 1.33 17.39 -7.77
N VAL A 162 2.09 18.17 -7.01
CA VAL A 162 2.24 19.61 -7.24
C VAL A 162 2.85 19.86 -8.62
N ALA A 163 3.94 19.18 -8.98
CA ALA A 163 4.56 19.33 -10.29
C ALA A 163 3.59 18.97 -11.45
N GLU A 164 2.75 17.94 -11.26
CA GLU A 164 1.79 17.50 -12.28
C GLU A 164 0.55 18.41 -12.39
N GLN A 165 0.13 19.04 -11.29
CA GLN A 165 -1.17 19.72 -11.15
C GLN A 165 -1.08 21.18 -10.70
N VAL A 166 0.10 21.81 -10.75
CA VAL A 166 0.30 23.20 -10.27
C VAL A 166 -0.70 24.19 -10.87
N ALA A 167 -1.06 24.03 -12.14
CA ALA A 167 -2.02 24.92 -12.81
C ALA A 167 -3.44 24.80 -12.21
N ALA A 168 -3.87 23.59 -11.83
CA ALA A 168 -5.16 23.38 -11.17
C ALA A 168 -5.11 23.90 -9.73
N LEU A 169 -4.07 23.55 -8.98
CA LEU A 169 -3.90 23.94 -7.58
C LEU A 169 -3.82 25.47 -7.39
N ARG A 170 -3.18 26.20 -8.31
CA ARG A 170 -3.12 27.68 -8.28
C ARG A 170 -4.48 28.37 -8.38
N ARG A 171 -5.50 27.69 -8.90
CA ARG A 171 -6.86 28.25 -9.00
C ARG A 171 -7.66 28.12 -7.70
N VAL A 172 -7.16 27.34 -6.73
CA VAL A 172 -7.82 27.13 -5.44
C VAL A 172 -7.60 28.36 -4.54
N PRO A 173 -8.65 29.12 -4.18
CA PRO A 173 -8.48 30.38 -3.43
C PRO A 173 -7.82 30.19 -2.06
N ALA A 174 -8.05 29.05 -1.40
CA ALA A 174 -7.46 28.74 -0.09
C ALA A 174 -5.93 28.58 -0.14
N LEU A 175 -5.33 28.43 -1.32
CA LEU A 175 -3.89 28.34 -1.53
C LEU A 175 -3.29 29.68 -1.98
N ALA A 176 -4.06 30.77 -1.95
CA ALA A 176 -3.57 32.10 -2.26
C ALA A 176 -2.41 32.48 -1.31
N GLY A 177 -1.28 32.89 -1.89
CA GLY A 177 -0.06 33.26 -1.15
C GLY A 177 0.91 32.11 -0.90
N VAL A 178 0.57 30.88 -1.26
CA VAL A 178 1.51 29.73 -1.23
C VAL A 178 2.53 29.88 -2.36
N GLU A 179 3.79 29.54 -2.08
CA GLU A 179 4.83 29.40 -3.10
C GLU A 179 4.83 28.00 -3.73
N TRP A 180 5.23 27.91 -4.99
CA TRP A 180 5.22 26.67 -5.76
C TRP A 180 6.63 26.30 -6.19
N ARG A 181 7.03 25.05 -5.94
CA ARG A 181 8.26 24.48 -6.52
C ARG A 181 7.94 23.18 -7.23
N GLU A 182 8.32 23.09 -8.50
CA GLU A 182 8.18 21.88 -9.33
C GLU A 182 9.19 20.77 -8.97
N ARG A 183 9.94 20.93 -7.87
CA ARG A 183 10.89 19.94 -7.38
C ARG A 183 10.15 18.82 -6.67
N THR A 184 10.38 17.58 -7.10
CA THR A 184 9.99 16.36 -6.38
C THR A 184 11.19 15.87 -5.57
N PRO A 185 11.13 15.89 -4.23
CA PRO A 185 12.16 15.28 -3.40
C PRO A 185 12.33 13.80 -3.73
N GLU A 186 13.56 13.30 -3.58
CA GLU A 186 13.83 11.89 -3.82
C GLU A 186 13.20 11.03 -2.72
N ARG A 187 12.72 9.84 -3.11
CA ARG A 187 12.18 8.83 -2.21
C ARG A 187 13.09 7.61 -2.21
N VAL A 188 13.38 7.10 -1.02
CA VAL A 188 14.03 5.81 -0.84
C VAL A 188 13.12 4.90 -0.02
N ILE A 189 13.19 3.60 -0.27
CA ILE A 189 12.53 2.62 0.59
C ILE A 189 13.26 2.66 1.94
N ARG A 190 12.52 2.59 3.05
CA ARG A 190 13.13 2.55 4.39
C ARG A 190 13.86 1.21 4.57
N PRO A 191 15.12 1.17 5.02
CA PRO A 191 15.92 -0.05 5.14
C PRO A 191 15.26 -1.18 5.92
N ILE A 192 14.46 -0.85 6.95
CA ILE A 192 13.72 -1.83 7.76
C ILE A 192 12.84 -2.80 6.95
N TRP A 193 12.43 -2.43 5.73
CA TRP A 193 11.57 -3.25 4.87
C TRP A 193 12.33 -4.20 3.94
N TYR A 194 13.65 -4.07 3.82
CA TYR A 194 14.42 -4.80 2.80
C TYR A 194 15.84 -5.19 3.17
N ALA A 195 16.32 -4.74 4.33
CA ALA A 195 17.53 -5.21 4.96
C ALA A 195 17.17 -6.31 5.98
N PRO A 196 17.10 -7.59 5.59
CA PRO A 196 16.97 -8.66 6.57
C PRO A 196 18.18 -8.61 7.51
N ALA A 197 17.92 -8.53 8.82
CA ALA A 197 18.89 -8.62 9.94
C ALA A 197 19.67 -7.37 10.39
N ALA A 198 19.02 -6.20 10.54
CA ALA A 198 19.47 -5.17 11.50
C ALA A 198 18.48 -4.90 12.65
N ALA A 199 17.21 -5.31 12.51
CA ALA A 199 16.16 -5.07 13.52
C ALA A 199 16.05 -6.15 14.61
N SER A 200 16.80 -7.27 14.50
CA SER A 200 16.79 -8.37 15.49
C SER A 200 17.76 -8.16 16.67
N LEU A 201 18.31 -6.95 16.83
CA LEU A 201 19.19 -6.60 17.96
C LEU A 201 18.47 -5.77 19.03
N THR A 202 17.24 -6.13 19.41
CA THR A 202 16.71 -5.80 20.75
C THR A 202 15.68 -6.83 21.19
N GLY A 203 16.16 -7.93 21.77
CA GLY A 203 15.33 -8.74 22.68
C GLY A 203 15.14 -10.20 22.30
N THR A 204 16.18 -11.01 22.46
CA THR A 204 16.13 -12.28 23.20
C THR A 204 17.56 -12.72 23.50
N GLY A 205 17.87 -12.90 24.78
CA GLY A 205 19.21 -13.19 25.25
C GLY A 205 19.69 -14.59 24.89
N VAL A 206 20.36 -14.72 23.75
CA VAL A 206 21.29 -15.81 23.49
C VAL A 206 22.68 -15.19 23.37
N ARG A 207 23.48 -15.30 24.43
CA ARG A 207 24.93 -14.99 24.40
C ARG A 207 25.62 -16.05 23.55
N GLY A 208 25.60 -15.87 22.23
CA GLY A 208 26.58 -16.46 21.34
C GLY A 208 27.73 -15.47 21.21
N THR A 209 28.86 -15.76 21.83
CA THR A 209 30.12 -15.03 21.62
C THR A 209 30.61 -15.28 20.20
N SER A 210 30.17 -14.44 19.25
CA SER A 210 30.88 -14.23 17.99
C SER A 210 31.61 -12.91 18.11
N THR A 211 32.93 -13.00 18.21
CA THR A 211 33.90 -11.88 18.26
C THR A 211 34.39 -11.48 16.88
N ASP A 212 33.61 -11.72 15.83
CA ASP A 212 33.93 -11.20 14.51
C ASP A 212 33.26 -9.84 14.34
N GLY A 213 34.05 -8.79 14.56
CA GLY A 213 33.74 -7.38 14.32
C GLY A 213 33.52 -7.06 12.83
N GLY A 214 32.57 -7.75 12.19
CA GLY A 214 32.05 -7.39 10.90
C GLY A 214 31.18 -6.14 11.06
N PHE A 215 31.75 -4.97 10.80
CA PHE A 215 30.95 -3.78 10.53
C PHE A 215 29.89 -4.15 9.49
N SER A 216 28.61 -4.19 9.89
CA SER A 216 27.50 -4.35 8.94
C SER A 216 27.66 -3.30 7.87
N ARG A 217 28.00 -3.74 6.65
CA ARG A 217 28.14 -2.85 5.49
C ARG A 217 26.84 -2.07 5.37
N PRO A 218 26.88 -0.72 5.25
CA PRO A 218 25.68 0.07 5.15
C PRO A 218 24.87 -0.45 3.96
N VAL A 219 23.60 -0.77 4.21
CA VAL A 219 22.69 -1.21 3.15
C VAL A 219 22.52 -0.05 2.18
N GLU A 220 22.81 -0.31 0.91
CA GLU A 220 22.68 0.72 -0.12
C GLU A 220 21.22 1.18 -0.22
N PRO A 221 20.95 2.50 -0.18
CA PRO A 221 19.58 3.02 -0.30
C PRO A 221 18.94 2.61 -1.62
N VAL A 222 17.75 2.00 -1.56
CA VAL A 222 16.99 1.64 -2.76
C VAL A 222 16.05 2.77 -3.13
N ARG A 223 16.32 3.44 -4.26
CA ARG A 223 15.47 4.53 -4.75
C ARG A 223 14.10 4.01 -5.18
N TRP A 224 13.05 4.68 -4.74
CA TRP A 224 11.67 4.37 -5.12
C TRP A 224 11.22 5.21 -6.30
N LEU A 225 10.74 4.55 -7.37
CA LEU A 225 10.31 5.20 -8.60
C LEU A 225 8.81 5.00 -8.84
N THR A 226 8.12 6.10 -9.14
CA THR A 226 6.71 6.07 -9.56
C THR A 226 6.47 7.03 -10.72
N GLY A 227 5.22 7.11 -11.21
CA GLY A 227 4.79 8.19 -12.12
C GLY A 227 5.67 8.36 -13.35
N LYS A 228 6.47 9.44 -13.40
CA LYS A 228 7.41 9.79 -14.48
C LYS A 228 8.89 9.80 -14.06
N ASP A 229 9.23 9.30 -12.87
CA ASP A 229 10.57 9.35 -12.28
C ASP A 229 11.58 8.46 -13.00
N GLN A 230 12.67 9.02 -13.53
CA GLN A 230 13.69 8.25 -14.23
C GLN A 230 14.52 7.38 -13.27
N PRO A 231 15.01 6.21 -13.73
CA PRO A 231 15.93 5.41 -12.93
C PRO A 231 17.20 6.22 -12.64
N PRO A 232 17.77 6.07 -11.43
CA PRO A 232 18.96 6.82 -11.07
C PRO A 232 20.14 6.40 -11.94
N ALA A 233 21.06 7.33 -12.21
CA ALA A 233 22.26 7.07 -12.99
C ALA A 233 23.12 5.95 -12.36
N THR A 234 23.14 5.88 -11.03
CA THR A 234 23.86 4.90 -10.23
C THR A 234 22.99 4.36 -9.10
N GLY A 235 23.38 3.21 -8.53
CA GLY A 235 22.72 2.60 -7.38
C GLY A 235 21.43 1.83 -7.71
N PRO A 236 20.88 1.10 -6.71
CA PRO A 236 19.71 0.28 -6.86
C PRO A 236 18.42 1.09 -6.85
N TRP A 237 17.41 0.55 -7.52
CA TRP A 237 16.06 1.13 -7.52
C TRP A 237 14.98 0.05 -7.51
N ALA A 238 13.78 0.43 -7.09
CA ALA A 238 12.57 -0.34 -7.21
C ALA A 238 11.43 0.59 -7.61
N GLY A 239 10.33 0.06 -8.17
CA GLY A 239 9.26 0.94 -8.61
C GLY A 239 7.90 0.30 -8.87
N TRP A 240 6.90 1.17 -8.93
CA TRP A 240 5.55 0.88 -9.41
C TRP A 240 5.28 1.68 -10.67
N LEU A 241 5.32 1.02 -11.82
CA LEU A 241 5.48 1.69 -13.11
C LEU A 241 4.58 1.07 -14.18
N ASP A 242 4.21 1.86 -15.19
CA ASP A 242 3.49 1.39 -16.37
C ASP A 242 4.34 0.43 -17.23
N ALA A 243 3.71 -0.59 -17.80
CA ALA A 243 4.40 -1.59 -18.63
C ALA A 243 5.15 -0.98 -19.82
N ALA A 244 4.54 -0.03 -20.54
CA ALA A 244 5.19 0.62 -21.68
C ALA A 244 6.38 1.48 -21.24
N ARG A 245 6.27 2.10 -20.07
CA ARG A 245 7.33 2.91 -19.49
C ARG A 245 8.57 2.09 -19.12
N VAL A 246 8.39 1.00 -18.38
CA VAL A 246 9.55 0.18 -17.94
C VAL A 246 10.23 -0.49 -19.14
N ALA A 247 9.45 -0.91 -20.14
CA ALA A 247 10.00 -1.50 -21.36
C ALA A 247 10.90 -0.54 -22.15
N ALA A 248 10.81 0.77 -21.92
CA ALA A 248 11.65 1.79 -22.55
C ALA A 248 12.95 2.08 -21.78
N PHE A 249 13.15 1.50 -20.59
CA PHE A 249 14.38 1.71 -19.83
C PHE A 249 15.58 0.98 -20.46
N PRO A 250 16.80 1.55 -20.38
CA PRO A 250 17.98 0.90 -20.90
C PRO A 250 18.32 -0.35 -20.06
N PRO A 251 18.90 -1.41 -20.67
CA PRO A 251 19.25 -2.66 -19.97
C PRO A 251 20.12 -2.44 -18.74
N GLU A 252 21.06 -1.48 -18.78
CA GLU A 252 21.93 -1.17 -17.64
C GLU A 252 21.13 -0.69 -16.42
N ALA A 253 20.08 0.09 -16.64
CA ALA A 253 19.20 0.53 -15.57
C ALA A 253 18.38 -0.65 -15.01
N LEU A 254 17.87 -1.52 -15.89
CA LEU A 254 17.13 -2.72 -15.49
C LEU A 254 17.99 -3.68 -14.65
N GLY A 255 19.28 -3.83 -14.97
CA GLY A 255 20.23 -4.63 -14.18
C GLY A 255 20.42 -4.16 -12.73
N ARG A 256 20.02 -2.92 -12.39
CA ARG A 256 20.06 -2.36 -11.03
C ARG A 256 18.72 -2.42 -10.29
N CYS A 257 17.68 -2.96 -10.93
CA CYS A 257 16.39 -3.11 -10.29
C CYS A 257 16.48 -4.09 -9.11
N ARG A 258 15.69 -3.83 -8.06
CA ARG A 258 15.56 -4.68 -6.86
C ARG A 258 14.13 -5.16 -6.60
N GLY A 259 13.16 -4.61 -7.30
CA GLY A 259 11.76 -4.98 -7.16
C GLY A 259 10.89 -4.14 -8.08
N LEU A 260 9.92 -4.78 -8.73
CA LEU A 260 9.12 -4.11 -9.74
C LEU A 260 7.65 -4.53 -9.66
N THR A 261 6.77 -3.53 -9.60
CA THR A 261 5.34 -3.70 -9.84
C THR A 261 4.96 -3.01 -11.14
N ILE A 262 4.38 -3.78 -12.06
CA ILE A 262 4.05 -3.34 -13.41
C ILE A 262 2.54 -3.14 -13.52
N SER A 263 2.12 -1.91 -13.83
CA SER A 263 0.72 -1.60 -14.15
C SER A 263 0.42 -1.88 -15.62
N MET A 264 -0.67 -2.59 -15.88
CA MET A 264 -1.12 -2.96 -17.23
C MET A 264 -2.64 -3.01 -17.30
N THR A 265 -3.20 -3.12 -18.50
CA THR A 265 -4.65 -3.22 -18.75
C THR A 265 -5.07 -4.59 -19.26
N ARG A 266 -4.14 -5.35 -19.84
CA ARG A 266 -4.36 -6.69 -20.40
C ARG A 266 -3.05 -7.47 -20.46
N ILE A 267 -3.13 -8.80 -20.32
CA ILE A 267 -2.07 -9.74 -20.65
C ILE A 267 -2.65 -10.94 -21.39
N ASP A 268 -2.16 -11.19 -22.61
CA ASP A 268 -2.50 -12.41 -23.36
C ASP A 268 -1.48 -13.51 -23.08
N PHE A 269 -0.20 -13.12 -23.08
CA PHE A 269 0.96 -13.92 -22.71
C PHE A 269 2.10 -12.95 -22.42
N LEU A 270 3.20 -13.43 -21.81
CA LEU A 270 4.30 -12.55 -21.42
C LEU A 270 4.94 -11.74 -22.57
N ALA A 271 4.78 -12.14 -23.82
CA ALA A 271 5.29 -11.36 -24.96
C ALA A 271 4.26 -10.37 -25.55
N ALA A 272 3.03 -10.32 -25.03
CA ALA A 272 1.97 -9.40 -25.40
C ALA A 272 1.19 -8.91 -24.16
N VAL A 273 1.65 -7.78 -23.60
CA VAL A 273 1.04 -7.09 -22.45
C VAL A 273 0.64 -5.69 -22.87
N THR A 274 -0.57 -5.23 -22.58
CA THR A 274 -1.02 -3.87 -22.91
C THR A 274 -0.82 -2.94 -21.71
N GLY A 275 -0.05 -1.86 -21.89
CA GLY A 275 0.17 -0.82 -20.88
C GLY A 275 -1.09 0.04 -20.62
N LEU A 276 -0.96 1.00 -19.71
CA LEU A 276 -2.00 1.98 -19.36
C LEU A 276 -2.29 2.99 -20.47
N ASN A 277 -1.39 3.11 -21.46
CA ASN A 277 -1.56 3.92 -22.67
C ASN A 277 -2.09 3.12 -23.87
N GLY A 278 -2.45 1.84 -23.69
CA GLY A 278 -2.93 0.97 -24.76
C GLY A 278 -1.84 0.40 -25.65
N MET A 279 -0.56 0.72 -25.42
CA MET A 279 0.55 0.14 -26.19
C MET A 279 0.83 -1.29 -25.74
N THR A 280 1.01 -2.19 -26.70
CA THR A 280 1.44 -3.56 -26.44
C THR A 280 2.97 -3.61 -26.29
N VAL A 281 3.43 -4.29 -25.23
CA VAL A 281 4.84 -4.50 -24.92
C VAL A 281 5.15 -5.97 -24.68
N ASN A 282 6.42 -6.31 -24.95
CA ASN A 282 6.95 -7.64 -24.73
C ASN A 282 7.58 -7.73 -23.33
N LEU A 283 6.78 -8.11 -22.34
CA LEU A 283 7.24 -8.28 -20.96
C LEU A 283 8.30 -9.39 -20.83
N ARG A 284 8.29 -10.43 -21.67
CA ARG A 284 9.35 -11.47 -21.69
C ARG A 284 10.74 -10.88 -21.92
N ARG A 285 10.87 -9.89 -22.81
CA ARG A 285 12.15 -9.19 -23.04
C ARG A 285 12.58 -8.37 -21.81
N LEU A 286 11.62 -7.73 -21.15
CA LEU A 286 11.88 -6.99 -19.92
C LEU A 286 12.33 -7.95 -18.79
N LEU A 287 11.63 -9.06 -18.58
CA LEU A 287 11.99 -10.07 -17.58
C LEU A 287 13.39 -10.65 -17.81
N ALA A 288 13.77 -10.88 -19.07
CA ALA A 288 15.12 -11.36 -19.41
C ALA A 288 16.24 -10.34 -19.15
N ALA A 289 15.91 -9.05 -19.05
CA ALA A 289 16.86 -7.97 -18.76
C ALA A 289 16.97 -7.64 -17.26
N LEU A 290 16.10 -8.23 -16.43
CA LEU A 290 16.14 -8.09 -14.97
C LEU A 290 17.02 -9.20 -14.35
N PRO A 291 17.68 -8.94 -13.22
CA PRO A 291 18.30 -10.00 -12.42
C PRO A 291 17.25 -11.04 -11.99
N ALA A 292 17.62 -12.32 -11.96
CA ALA A 292 16.70 -13.44 -11.77
C ALA A 292 15.99 -13.44 -10.40
N GLU A 293 16.64 -12.85 -9.40
CA GLU A 293 16.16 -12.71 -8.03
C GLU A 293 15.18 -11.54 -7.84
N VAL A 294 15.00 -10.67 -8.84
CA VAL A 294 14.14 -9.49 -8.71
C VAL A 294 12.67 -9.93 -8.67
N PRO A 295 11.93 -9.63 -7.59
CA PRO A 295 10.50 -9.89 -7.56
C PRO A 295 9.79 -8.99 -8.56
N VAL A 296 8.98 -9.61 -9.44
CA VAL A 296 8.13 -8.92 -10.40
C VAL A 296 6.67 -9.25 -10.12
N ALA A 297 5.86 -8.20 -10.01
CA ALA A 297 4.42 -8.31 -9.80
C ALA A 297 3.66 -7.45 -10.81
N CYS A 298 2.40 -7.79 -11.08
CA CYS A 298 1.56 -7.07 -12.03
C CYS A 298 0.25 -6.58 -11.40
N GLU A 299 0.00 -5.28 -11.51
CA GLU A 299 -1.31 -4.71 -11.23
C GLU A 299 -2.11 -4.59 -12.52
N LEU A 300 -3.34 -5.11 -12.50
CA LEU A 300 -4.28 -4.97 -13.61
C LEU A 300 -5.24 -3.79 -13.37
N ALA A 301 -5.26 -2.85 -14.32
CA ALA A 301 -6.20 -1.75 -14.38
C ALA A 301 -7.41 -2.15 -15.23
N VAL A 302 -8.52 -2.41 -14.55
CA VAL A 302 -9.76 -2.98 -15.08
C VAL A 302 -10.67 -1.90 -15.66
N GLY A 303 -11.24 -2.16 -16.84
CA GLY A 303 -12.16 -1.24 -17.52
C GLY A 303 -11.48 -0.21 -18.41
N ALA A 304 -10.27 -0.50 -18.89
CA ALA A 304 -9.62 0.33 -19.90
C ALA A 304 -10.40 0.31 -21.24
N PRO A 305 -10.24 1.33 -22.11
CA PRO A 305 -11.01 1.41 -23.35
C PRO A 305 -10.81 0.17 -24.24
N GLY A 306 -11.89 -0.43 -24.72
CA GLY A 306 -11.85 -1.64 -25.55
C GLY A 306 -11.61 -2.94 -24.79
N MET A 307 -11.71 -2.93 -23.45
CA MET A 307 -11.51 -4.13 -22.63
C MET A 307 -12.83 -4.60 -22.02
N ALA A 308 -13.38 -5.68 -22.60
CA ALA A 308 -14.56 -6.37 -22.09
C ALA A 308 -14.23 -7.25 -20.87
N ALA A 309 -15.27 -7.65 -20.11
CA ALA A 309 -15.11 -8.49 -18.93
C ALA A 309 -14.43 -9.84 -19.22
N GLY A 310 -14.69 -10.46 -20.37
CA GLY A 310 -14.06 -11.72 -20.79
C GLY A 310 -12.54 -11.60 -20.91
N VAL A 311 -12.06 -10.58 -21.63
CA VAL A 311 -10.62 -10.30 -21.82
C VAL A 311 -9.92 -10.05 -20.48
N VAL A 312 -10.56 -9.31 -19.58
CA VAL A 312 -10.02 -9.08 -18.24
C VAL A 312 -10.02 -10.37 -17.41
N GLY A 313 -11.05 -11.21 -17.54
CA GLY A 313 -11.12 -12.53 -16.91
C GLY A 313 -9.96 -13.43 -17.31
N GLU A 314 -9.68 -13.55 -18.62
CA GLU A 314 -8.55 -14.31 -19.16
C GLU A 314 -7.21 -13.78 -18.64
N SER A 315 -7.03 -12.46 -18.62
CA SER A 315 -5.83 -11.83 -18.04
C SER A 315 -5.64 -12.18 -16.56
N LEU A 316 -6.75 -12.29 -15.80
CA LEU A 316 -6.72 -12.60 -14.37
C LEU A 316 -6.46 -14.07 -14.09
N GLU A 317 -7.02 -14.97 -14.89
CA GLU A 317 -6.70 -16.39 -14.84
C GLU A 317 -5.22 -16.61 -15.11
N LEU A 318 -4.69 -15.98 -16.16
CA LEU A 318 -3.27 -16.08 -16.46
C LEU A 318 -2.41 -15.53 -15.30
N LEU A 319 -2.74 -14.38 -14.72
CA LEU A 319 -1.99 -13.83 -13.58
C LEU A 319 -2.10 -14.70 -12.31
N ALA A 320 -3.21 -15.41 -12.12
CA ALA A 320 -3.37 -16.33 -11.00
C ALA A 320 -2.42 -17.54 -11.10
N ASP A 321 -2.09 -17.96 -12.32
CA ASP A 321 -1.15 -19.07 -12.59
C ASP A 321 0.33 -18.67 -12.43
N GLY A 322 0.64 -17.39 -12.22
CA GLY A 322 1.99 -16.92 -11.94
C GLY A 322 3.00 -17.05 -13.10
N PRO A 323 2.69 -16.55 -14.31
CA PRO A 323 3.40 -16.87 -15.54
C PRO A 323 4.83 -16.33 -15.48
N GLY A 324 5.81 -17.21 -15.69
CA GLY A 324 7.23 -16.83 -15.64
C GLY A 324 7.66 -16.24 -14.30
N GLY A 325 7.00 -16.62 -13.19
CA GLY A 325 7.29 -16.12 -11.85
C GLY A 325 6.68 -14.76 -11.53
N VAL A 326 5.86 -14.20 -12.44
CA VAL A 326 5.17 -12.93 -12.24
C VAL A 326 3.93 -13.13 -11.40
N ARG A 327 3.84 -12.47 -10.24
CA ARG A 327 2.67 -12.56 -9.35
C ARG A 327 1.65 -11.44 -9.59
N ALA A 328 0.40 -11.64 -9.19
CA ALA A 328 -0.57 -10.57 -9.11
C ALA A 328 -0.23 -9.59 -7.96
N ALA A 329 -0.18 -8.29 -8.26
CA ALA A 329 -0.02 -7.21 -7.29
C ALA A 329 -1.36 -6.59 -6.87
N GLY A 330 -2.40 -6.73 -7.69
CA GLY A 330 -3.70 -6.19 -7.37
C GLY A 330 -4.54 -5.82 -8.59
N LEU A 331 -5.70 -5.29 -8.28
CA LEU A 331 -6.72 -4.86 -9.23
C LEU A 331 -7.16 -3.46 -8.88
N ARG A 332 -7.36 -2.63 -9.90
CA ARG A 332 -7.99 -1.33 -9.73
C ARG A 332 -8.82 -0.91 -10.91
N PRO A 333 -9.76 0.04 -10.73
CA PRO A 333 -10.36 0.71 -11.86
C PRO A 333 -9.29 1.41 -12.70
N TYR A 334 -9.41 1.29 -14.02
CA TYR A 334 -8.67 2.11 -14.95
C TYR A 334 -9.13 3.58 -14.82
N ARG A 335 -8.17 4.50 -14.81
CA ARG A 335 -8.41 5.95 -14.76
C ARG A 335 -7.62 6.57 -15.92
N MET A 336 -8.32 7.10 -16.92
CA MET A 336 -7.68 7.74 -18.08
C MET A 336 -7.18 9.12 -17.68
N GLY A 337 -5.88 9.37 -17.69
CA GLY A 337 -5.34 10.69 -17.36
C GLY A 337 -5.77 11.75 -18.38
N ILE A 338 -6.09 12.98 -17.94
CA ILE A 338 -6.52 14.10 -18.81
C ILE A 338 -5.58 14.29 -20.01
N ARG A 339 -4.28 14.09 -19.81
CA ARG A 339 -3.23 14.27 -20.83
C ARG A 339 -2.62 12.96 -21.32
N SER A 340 -3.18 11.83 -20.94
CA SER A 340 -2.68 10.53 -21.39
C SER A 340 -3.04 10.29 -22.86
N VAL A 341 -2.17 9.58 -23.59
CA VAL A 341 -2.48 9.05 -24.92
C VAL A 341 -3.04 7.64 -24.76
N TRP A 342 -4.00 7.28 -25.61
CA TRP A 342 -4.49 5.91 -25.72
C TRP A 342 -4.28 5.43 -27.15
N ALA A 343 -3.63 4.28 -27.34
CA ALA A 343 -3.27 3.75 -28.66
C ALA A 343 -4.47 3.20 -29.46
N GLY A 344 -5.64 3.04 -28.83
CA GLY A 344 -6.88 2.58 -29.46
C GLY A 344 -7.94 3.67 -29.64
N GLN A 345 -9.13 3.27 -30.09
CA GLN A 345 -10.27 4.18 -30.21
C GLN A 345 -10.82 4.54 -28.82
N SER A 346 -11.02 5.83 -28.55
CA SER A 346 -11.72 6.32 -27.36
C SER A 346 -12.29 7.72 -27.60
N VAL A 347 -13.49 7.97 -27.11
CA VAL A 347 -14.11 9.29 -26.99
C VAL A 347 -13.90 9.77 -25.56
N ARG A 348 -13.49 11.02 -25.40
CA ARG A 348 -13.11 11.62 -24.12
C ARG A 348 -14.13 12.67 -23.70
N PHE A 349 -14.55 12.64 -22.44
CA PHE A 349 -15.45 13.63 -21.88
C PHE A 349 -14.67 14.59 -20.97
N PRO A 350 -14.90 15.91 -21.07
CA PRO A 350 -14.28 16.84 -20.13
C PRO A 350 -14.74 16.54 -18.70
N PRO A 351 -13.90 16.77 -17.68
CA PRO A 351 -14.33 16.66 -16.29
C PRO A 351 -15.54 17.55 -16.01
N PRO A 352 -16.44 17.15 -15.09
CA PRO A 352 -17.46 18.03 -14.56
C PRO A 352 -16.86 19.33 -14.02
N ALA A 353 -17.58 20.45 -14.14
CA ALA A 353 -17.07 21.75 -13.68
C ALA A 353 -16.77 21.80 -12.17
N ALA A 354 -17.41 20.94 -11.39
CA ALA A 354 -17.17 20.80 -9.95
C ALA A 354 -15.85 20.08 -9.60
N ASP A 355 -15.26 19.34 -10.56
CA ASP A 355 -14.02 18.58 -10.41
C ASP A 355 -12.82 19.40 -10.91
N ASP A 356 -12.58 20.54 -10.29
CA ASP A 356 -11.53 21.50 -10.66
C ASP A 356 -10.09 21.01 -10.39
N LEU A 357 -9.94 19.93 -9.62
CA LEU A 357 -8.71 19.16 -9.39
C LEU A 357 -8.71 17.80 -10.10
N ALA A 358 -9.56 17.62 -11.12
CA ALA A 358 -9.59 16.39 -11.91
C ALA A 358 -8.20 16.03 -12.45
N ARG A 359 -7.90 14.73 -12.39
CA ARG A 359 -6.65 14.13 -12.89
C ARG A 359 -6.92 13.10 -13.98
N TRP A 360 -8.10 12.49 -13.91
CA TRP A 360 -8.63 11.58 -14.91
C TRP A 360 -9.93 12.12 -15.48
N ILE A 361 -10.29 11.57 -16.63
CA ILE A 361 -11.50 11.89 -17.39
C ILE A 361 -12.32 10.63 -17.62
N ASP A 362 -13.62 10.84 -17.79
CA ASP A 362 -14.49 9.83 -18.33
C ASP A 362 -14.24 9.64 -19.82
N PHE A 363 -14.53 8.44 -20.29
CA PHE A 363 -14.37 8.07 -21.69
C PHE A 363 -15.40 7.02 -22.10
N ALA A 364 -15.58 6.86 -23.40
CA ALA A 364 -16.33 5.77 -23.99
C ALA A 364 -15.53 5.16 -25.14
N ALA A 365 -15.59 3.84 -25.27
CA ALA A 365 -15.09 3.10 -26.42
C ALA A 365 -15.93 1.83 -26.62
N PRO A 366 -15.95 1.23 -27.82
CA PRO A 366 -16.58 -0.07 -28.03
C PRO A 366 -16.09 -1.08 -27.00
N GLU A 367 -16.99 -1.98 -26.55
CA GLU A 367 -16.66 -3.10 -25.65
C GLU A 367 -16.09 -2.71 -24.27
N THR A 368 -16.16 -1.43 -23.89
CA THR A 368 -15.67 -0.95 -22.60
C THR A 368 -16.68 -1.24 -21.51
N MET A 369 -16.23 -1.89 -20.43
CA MET A 369 -17.06 -2.14 -19.24
C MET A 369 -17.53 -0.84 -18.57
N GLY A 370 -18.76 -0.83 -18.09
CA GLY A 370 -19.28 0.26 -17.26
C GLY A 370 -18.69 0.24 -15.85
N ALA A 371 -18.68 1.37 -15.15
CA ALA A 371 -18.10 1.48 -13.80
C ALA A 371 -18.67 0.48 -12.77
N ARG A 372 -19.97 0.14 -12.87
CA ARG A 372 -20.59 -0.87 -12.00
C ARG A 372 -20.03 -2.25 -12.26
N GLU A 373 -19.90 -2.62 -13.53
CA GLU A 373 -19.37 -3.92 -13.97
C GLU A 373 -17.90 -4.07 -13.54
N VAL A 374 -17.09 -3.03 -13.73
CA VAL A 374 -15.70 -2.97 -13.24
C VAL A 374 -15.63 -3.25 -11.75
N ARG A 375 -16.46 -2.57 -10.93
CA ARG A 375 -16.48 -2.79 -9.47
C ARG A 375 -16.87 -4.21 -9.10
N THR A 376 -17.89 -4.77 -9.75
CA THR A 376 -18.32 -6.15 -9.51
C THR A 376 -17.20 -7.15 -9.86
N LEU A 377 -16.55 -6.98 -11.01
CA LEU A 377 -15.48 -7.86 -11.46
C LEU A 377 -14.27 -7.81 -10.52
N ILE A 378 -13.85 -6.60 -10.11
CA ILE A 378 -12.77 -6.43 -9.13
C ILE A 378 -13.14 -7.12 -7.82
N GLY A 379 -14.36 -6.91 -7.31
CA GLY A 379 -14.84 -7.53 -6.07
C GLY A 379 -14.77 -9.06 -6.13
N HIS A 380 -15.28 -9.65 -7.21
CA HIS A 380 -15.27 -11.11 -7.44
C HIS A 380 -13.86 -11.70 -7.46
N TRP A 381 -12.91 -11.02 -8.11
CA TRP A 381 -11.55 -11.53 -8.27
C TRP A 381 -10.64 -11.32 -7.08
N ARG A 382 -10.86 -10.26 -6.27
CA ARG A 382 -10.05 -10.03 -5.06
C ARG A 382 -10.09 -11.20 -4.07
N ASP A 383 -11.21 -11.91 -4.00
CA ASP A 383 -11.36 -13.09 -3.13
C ASP A 383 -10.72 -14.35 -3.72
N ARG A 384 -10.50 -14.39 -5.03
CA ARG A 384 -9.96 -15.55 -5.76
C ARG A 384 -8.46 -15.49 -5.98
N LEU A 385 -7.86 -14.29 -5.97
CA LEU A 385 -6.43 -14.11 -6.20
C LEU A 385 -5.63 -14.39 -4.93
N PRO A 386 -4.83 -15.47 -4.88
CA PRO A 386 -4.04 -15.79 -3.71
C PRO A 386 -2.90 -14.78 -3.54
N GLY A 387 -2.60 -14.41 -2.29
CA GLY A 387 -1.34 -13.71 -1.97
C GLY A 387 -1.22 -12.27 -2.49
N LEU A 388 -2.33 -11.60 -2.82
CA LEU A 388 -2.29 -10.17 -3.17
C LEU A 388 -1.60 -9.36 -2.07
N PRO A 389 -0.68 -8.44 -2.39
CA PRO A 389 -0.07 -7.57 -1.39
C PRO A 389 -1.15 -6.73 -0.68
N PRO A 390 -0.85 -6.23 0.53
CA PRO A 390 -1.81 -5.50 1.36
C PRO A 390 -2.26 -4.17 0.73
N GLY A 391 -1.42 -3.56 -0.11
CA GLY A 391 -1.69 -2.33 -0.85
C GLY A 391 -0.50 -1.90 -1.71
N ARG A 392 -0.60 -0.71 -2.32
CA ARG A 392 0.39 -0.08 -3.20
C ARG A 392 1.57 0.56 -2.46
N LEU A 393 2.30 -0.26 -1.71
CA LEU A 393 3.46 0.20 -0.94
C LEU A 393 4.76 -0.26 -1.58
N ALA A 394 5.81 0.54 -1.48
CA ALA A 394 7.13 0.25 -2.02
C ALA A 394 7.70 -1.05 -1.44
N ALA A 395 7.52 -1.28 -0.13
CA ALA A 395 7.90 -2.54 0.51
C ALA A 395 7.25 -3.77 -0.15
N CYS A 396 6.06 -3.64 -0.73
CA CYS A 396 5.41 -4.76 -1.43
C CYS A 396 6.14 -5.11 -2.73
N SER A 397 6.81 -4.16 -3.39
CA SER A 397 7.47 -4.40 -4.69
C SER A 397 8.82 -5.11 -4.56
N ILE A 398 9.47 -4.97 -3.41
CA ILE A 398 10.79 -5.57 -3.08
C ILE A 398 10.67 -6.80 -2.18
N ALA A 399 9.56 -6.97 -1.46
CA ALA A 399 9.28 -8.21 -0.76
C ALA A 399 9.22 -9.36 -1.78
N GLY A 400 10.14 -10.32 -1.63
CA GLY A 400 10.16 -11.55 -2.43
C GLY A 400 8.87 -12.36 -2.27
N ALA A 401 8.70 -13.40 -3.09
CA ALA A 401 7.60 -14.36 -2.88
C ALA A 401 7.69 -14.92 -1.45
N PRO A 402 6.55 -15.12 -0.75
CA PRO A 402 6.56 -15.68 0.59
C PRO A 402 7.35 -16.99 0.59
N SER A 403 8.34 -17.07 1.48
CA SER A 403 9.19 -18.23 1.64
C SER A 403 8.34 -19.45 2.02
N SER A 404 8.31 -20.43 1.10
CA SER A 404 7.87 -21.83 1.25
C SER A 404 6.49 -22.10 1.91
N PRO A 405 5.65 -22.98 1.34
CA PRO A 405 4.37 -23.40 1.96
C PRO A 405 4.53 -24.24 3.25
N ALA A 406 5.71 -24.25 3.87
CA ALA A 406 6.02 -25.08 5.04
C ALA A 406 5.17 -24.74 6.28
N CYS A 407 4.67 -23.51 6.40
CA CYS A 407 3.79 -23.13 7.51
C CYS A 407 2.31 -23.21 7.07
N VAL A 408 1.58 -24.17 7.66
CA VAL A 408 0.13 -24.31 7.48
C VAL A 408 -0.62 -23.09 8.04
N TRP A 409 -0.06 -22.41 9.04
CA TRP A 409 -0.65 -21.20 9.64
C TRP A 409 -0.32 -19.93 8.83
N ASP A 410 -1.30 -19.08 8.56
CA ASP A 410 -1.06 -17.79 7.90
C ASP A 410 -0.38 -16.81 8.88
N PRO A 411 0.78 -16.22 8.54
CA PRO A 411 1.43 -15.18 9.34
C PRO A 411 0.54 -13.98 9.65
N CYS A 412 -0.48 -13.72 8.84
CA CYS A 412 -1.46 -12.66 9.03
C CYS A 412 -2.60 -13.05 10.00
N ALA A 413 -2.55 -14.25 10.57
CA ALA A 413 -3.54 -14.77 11.50
C ALA A 413 -3.03 -14.85 12.94
N GLU A 414 -3.95 -14.64 13.88
CA GLU A 414 -3.71 -14.62 15.32
C GLU A 414 -4.85 -15.27 16.11
N VAL A 415 -4.51 -15.84 17.27
CA VAL A 415 -5.49 -16.32 18.25
C VAL A 415 -5.68 -15.25 19.31
N VAL A 416 -6.87 -14.69 19.40
CA VAL A 416 -7.18 -13.57 20.33
C VAL A 416 -8.33 -13.93 21.25
N ALA A 417 -8.21 -13.53 22.52
CA ALA A 417 -9.32 -13.59 23.46
C ALA A 417 -10.17 -12.31 23.38
N ASP A 418 -11.45 -12.45 23.69
CA ASP A 418 -12.41 -11.35 23.86
C ASP A 418 -13.18 -11.51 25.18
N SER A 419 -13.63 -10.39 25.72
CA SER A 419 -14.52 -10.35 26.88
C SER A 419 -15.94 -10.13 26.37
N GLY A 420 -16.57 -11.20 25.87
CA GLY A 420 -17.94 -11.16 25.40
C GLY A 420 -18.95 -11.05 26.56
N PRO A 421 -20.22 -10.75 26.28
CA PRO A 421 -21.28 -10.69 27.30
C PRO A 421 -21.45 -12.02 28.06
N ASP A 422 -21.10 -13.14 27.43
CA ASP A 422 -21.22 -14.50 28.01
C ASP A 422 -19.91 -15.01 28.66
N GLY A 423 -18.87 -14.17 28.76
CA GLY A 423 -17.57 -14.52 29.33
C GLY A 423 -16.40 -14.43 28.33
N ARG A 424 -15.29 -15.10 28.64
CA ARG A 424 -14.05 -15.04 27.84
C ARG A 424 -14.17 -15.94 26.61
N GLU A 425 -14.42 -15.34 25.45
CA GLU A 425 -14.46 -16.03 24.15
C GLU A 425 -13.08 -15.98 23.48
N THR A 426 -12.76 -16.95 22.63
CA THR A 426 -11.49 -16.96 21.88
C THR A 426 -11.75 -17.14 20.39
N PHE A 427 -11.02 -16.41 19.57
CA PHE A 427 -11.18 -16.37 18.12
C PHE A 427 -9.84 -16.58 17.42
N ALA A 428 -9.84 -17.33 16.33
CA ALA A 428 -8.79 -17.25 15.33
C ALA A 428 -9.17 -16.15 14.32
N VAL A 429 -8.34 -15.14 14.15
CA VAL A 429 -8.61 -13.95 13.33
C VAL A 429 -7.57 -13.85 12.23
N SER A 430 -8.00 -13.63 10.99
CA SER A 430 -7.09 -13.39 9.86
C SER A 430 -7.23 -11.96 9.35
N LEU A 431 -6.13 -11.20 9.41
CA LEU A 431 -6.07 -9.84 8.86
C LEU A 431 -6.04 -9.83 7.33
N ARG A 432 -5.70 -10.97 6.70
CA ARG A 432 -5.71 -11.13 5.24
C ARG A 432 -7.15 -11.18 4.71
N SER A 433 -7.95 -12.08 5.26
CA SER A 433 -9.34 -12.28 4.82
C SER A 433 -10.32 -11.28 5.45
N GLY A 434 -9.94 -10.64 6.57
CA GLY A 434 -10.86 -9.84 7.38
C GLY A 434 -11.94 -10.69 8.05
N ARG A 435 -11.70 -11.99 8.24
CA ARG A 435 -12.64 -12.94 8.86
C ARG A 435 -12.10 -13.46 10.19
N SER A 436 -13.01 -14.03 10.97
CA SER A 436 -12.68 -14.68 12.24
C SER A 436 -13.46 -15.98 12.39
N PHE A 437 -12.91 -16.89 13.17
CA PHE A 437 -13.51 -18.17 13.53
C PHE A 437 -13.55 -18.30 15.05
N ARG A 438 -14.76 -18.43 15.62
CA ARG A 438 -14.94 -18.60 17.06
C ARG A 438 -14.51 -20.00 17.48
N LEU A 439 -13.63 -20.08 18.47
CA LEU A 439 -13.12 -21.35 19.00
C LEU A 439 -13.96 -21.79 20.20
N HIS A 440 -14.37 -23.06 20.17
CA HIS A 440 -14.87 -23.73 21.37
C HIS A 440 -13.74 -23.89 22.40
N GLN A 441 -14.02 -23.84 23.70
CA GLN A 441 -13.00 -23.84 24.76
C GLN A 441 -12.03 -25.02 24.65
N GLY A 442 -12.53 -26.22 24.35
CA GLY A 442 -11.72 -27.43 24.14
C GLY A 442 -10.79 -27.40 22.92
N LEU A 443 -10.97 -26.45 21.99
CA LEU A 443 -10.17 -26.30 20.77
C LEU A 443 -9.12 -25.19 20.87
N VAL A 444 -9.14 -24.37 21.90
CA VAL A 444 -8.19 -23.26 22.07
C VAL A 444 -6.75 -23.76 22.14
N ALA A 445 -6.46 -24.74 23.00
CA ALA A 445 -5.10 -25.26 23.15
C ALA A 445 -4.55 -25.95 21.88
N PRO A 446 -5.31 -26.83 21.18
CA PRO A 446 -4.90 -27.35 19.87
C PRO A 446 -4.59 -26.26 18.84
N VAL A 447 -5.45 -25.24 18.73
CA VAL A 447 -5.26 -24.18 17.73
C VAL A 447 -4.08 -23.26 18.08
N SER A 448 -3.86 -22.96 19.36
CA SER A 448 -2.67 -22.20 19.80
C SER A 448 -1.37 -22.96 19.53
N ARG A 449 -1.35 -24.29 19.72
CA ARG A 449 -0.20 -25.13 19.34
C ARG A 449 0.03 -25.13 17.82
N LEU A 450 -1.05 -25.20 17.04
CA LEU A 450 -0.97 -25.13 15.58
C LEU A 450 -0.40 -23.79 15.11
N ALA A 451 -0.80 -22.67 15.73
CA ALA A 451 -0.24 -21.34 15.45
C ALA A 451 1.26 -21.23 15.81
N ALA A 452 1.71 -22.00 16.79
CA ALA A 452 3.13 -22.14 17.16
C ALA A 452 3.90 -23.16 16.28
N ALA A 453 3.31 -23.59 15.15
CA ALA A 453 3.88 -24.55 14.22
C ALA A 453 4.19 -25.94 14.81
N ASP A 454 3.42 -26.37 15.81
CA ASP A 454 3.52 -27.73 16.37
C ASP A 454 2.87 -28.77 15.43
N PRO A 455 3.63 -29.74 14.87
CA PRO A 455 3.11 -30.71 13.92
C PRO A 455 2.10 -31.69 14.55
N HIS A 456 2.10 -31.83 15.87
CA HIS A 456 1.23 -32.73 16.64
C HIS A 456 0.06 -32.00 17.30
N ALA A 457 -0.22 -30.76 16.89
CA ALA A 457 -1.24 -29.90 17.48
C ALA A 457 -2.65 -30.52 17.47
N LEU A 458 -2.96 -31.32 16.44
CA LEU A 458 -4.31 -31.86 16.18
C LEU A 458 -4.44 -33.37 16.42
N ASP A 459 -3.41 -34.03 16.96
CA ASP A 459 -3.37 -35.49 17.12
C ASP A 459 -4.41 -36.00 18.12
N GLY A 460 -4.75 -35.20 19.13
CA GLY A 460 -5.77 -35.54 20.14
C GLY A 460 -7.23 -35.35 19.68
N LEU A 461 -7.47 -34.86 18.45
CA LEU A 461 -8.82 -34.64 17.92
C LEU A 461 -9.31 -35.85 17.12
N THR A 462 -10.62 -36.15 17.23
CA THR A 462 -11.27 -37.12 16.33
C THR A 462 -11.21 -36.63 14.88
N ALA A 463 -11.29 -37.56 13.92
CA ALA A 463 -11.23 -37.21 12.49
C ALA A 463 -12.31 -36.19 12.08
N GLY A 464 -13.54 -36.34 12.58
CA GLY A 464 -14.63 -35.39 12.33
C GLY A 464 -14.37 -34.00 12.91
N ALA A 465 -13.88 -33.93 14.16
CA ALA A 465 -13.54 -32.65 14.80
C ALA A 465 -12.38 -31.95 14.09
N ARG A 466 -11.36 -32.72 13.66
CA ARG A 466 -10.24 -32.21 12.88
C ARG A 466 -10.71 -31.63 11.55
N ALA A 467 -11.52 -32.36 10.78
CA ALA A 467 -12.01 -31.91 9.48
C ALA A 467 -12.90 -30.65 9.58
N TRP A 468 -13.77 -30.59 10.59
CA TRP A 468 -14.58 -29.41 10.86
C TRP A 468 -13.72 -28.19 11.22
N LEU A 469 -12.74 -28.38 12.11
CA LEU A 469 -11.83 -27.31 12.53
C LEU A 469 -10.99 -26.78 11.37
N THR A 470 -10.33 -27.66 10.61
CA THR A 470 -9.49 -27.23 9.48
C THR A 470 -10.29 -26.54 8.39
N THR A 471 -11.53 -27.00 8.13
CA THR A 471 -12.44 -26.33 7.20
C THR A 471 -12.80 -24.93 7.67
N GLY A 472 -13.20 -24.76 8.94
CA GLY A 472 -13.55 -23.45 9.49
C GLY A 472 -12.36 -22.48 9.54
N LEU A 473 -11.16 -22.96 9.90
CA LEU A 473 -9.95 -22.14 9.87
C LEU A 473 -9.54 -21.76 8.44
N ALA A 474 -9.70 -22.66 7.47
CA ALA A 474 -9.43 -22.35 6.05
C ALA A 474 -10.44 -21.33 5.48
N GLU A 475 -11.74 -21.46 5.80
CA GLU A 475 -12.78 -20.50 5.38
C GLU A 475 -12.58 -19.11 5.99
N ALA A 476 -12.04 -19.06 7.21
CA ALA A 476 -11.61 -17.83 7.85
C ALA A 476 -10.26 -17.30 7.32
N GLY A 477 -9.56 -18.03 6.45
CA GLY A 477 -8.25 -17.64 5.91
C GLY A 477 -7.13 -17.65 6.95
N VAL A 478 -7.24 -18.50 7.97
CA VAL A 478 -6.23 -18.71 9.03
C VAL A 478 -5.22 -19.78 8.61
N LEU A 479 -5.61 -20.75 7.78
CA LEU A 479 -4.70 -21.75 7.21
C LEU A 479 -4.41 -21.44 5.74
N ARG A 480 -3.16 -21.67 5.33
CA ARG A 480 -2.70 -21.57 3.94
C ARG A 480 -2.95 -22.91 3.22
N GLY A 481 -4.09 -23.02 2.55
CA GLY A 481 -4.46 -24.19 1.73
C GLY A 481 -4.95 -25.39 2.54
N ARG A 482 -5.74 -26.26 1.90
CA ARG A 482 -6.11 -27.58 2.43
C ARG A 482 -4.96 -28.53 2.08
N GLY A 483 -4.11 -28.83 3.06
CA GLY A 483 -3.22 -30.00 3.01
C GLY A 483 -4.03 -31.28 3.14
#